data_AF-D3IL81-F1
#
_entry.id   AF-D3IL81-F1
#
_cell.length_a   1.000
_cell.length_b   1.000
_cell.length_c   1.000
_cell.angle_alpha   90.00
_cell.angle_beta   90.00
_cell.angle_gamma   90.00
#
_symmetry.space_group_name_H-M   'P 1'
#
loop_
_entity.id
_entity.type
_entity.pdbx_description
1 polymer ?
#
loop_
_entity_poly.entity_id
_entity_poly.type
_entity_poly.pdbx_seq_one_letter_code
_entity_poly.pdbx_strand_id
1 'polypeptide(L)'
;MLRQFSVQGLCVKGIFTTFACEKERRATRTSHLNHQQRMKRVLHLLFISLFALTFTSCENKEKQADKLTEEFMRKNLNDPRSYQLVERGRVDSLFSEFRATNEAQYMLDKVKQITDSAARYSESVKTVPQAQKMLADGQRILEEYKKKQKKFKSQFLGYAFKVSFRAKNEHGALVRSYVVFRLNPEMDKLSIEDADMNIFSIFASDAINDNMNKY
;
A
#
# COMPACT_ATOMS: atom_id res chain seq x y z
N MET A 1 42.00 44.82 -52.95
CA MET A 1 41.74 46.28 -52.94
C MET A 1 40.26 46.44 -52.65
N LEU A 2 39.75 47.13 -51.64
CA LEU A 2 40.25 48.25 -50.85
C LEU A 2 39.94 48.04 -49.36
N ARG A 3 40.91 48.37 -48.52
CA ARG A 3 40.74 48.63 -47.08
C ARG A 3 40.12 50.02 -46.91
N GLN A 4 39.21 50.19 -45.95
CA GLN A 4 39.00 51.47 -45.26
C GLN A 4 38.35 51.20 -43.90
N PHE A 5 39.19 50.99 -42.89
CA PHE A 5 39.57 51.96 -41.83
C PHE A 5 38.71 51.83 -40.57
N SER A 6 39.28 51.07 -39.64
CA SER A 6 39.13 51.28 -38.19
C SER A 6 39.50 52.73 -37.86
N VAL A 7 38.62 53.42 -37.14
CA VAL A 7 39.02 54.54 -36.29
C VAL A 7 38.51 54.22 -34.89
N GLN A 8 39.42 53.62 -34.12
CA GLN A 8 39.41 53.72 -32.68
C GLN A 8 39.66 55.18 -32.27
N GLY A 9 38.87 55.65 -31.31
CA GLY A 9 39.25 56.72 -30.39
C GLY A 9 38.98 58.14 -30.87
N LEU A 10 38.04 58.81 -30.20
CA LEU A 10 38.42 59.81 -29.19
C LEU A 10 37.15 60.31 -28.48
N CYS A 11 37.09 60.07 -27.17
CA CYS A 11 36.28 60.91 -26.27
C CYS A 11 36.85 62.33 -26.33
N VAL A 12 36.26 63.19 -27.15
CA VAL A 12 36.47 64.63 -27.06
C VAL A 12 35.68 65.14 -25.86
N LYS A 13 36.37 65.83 -24.96
CA LYS A 13 35.81 66.54 -23.80
C LYS A 13 34.67 67.46 -24.26
N GLY A 14 33.45 67.03 -24.00
CA GLY A 14 32.25 67.84 -24.02
C GLY A 14 31.35 67.32 -22.92
N ILE A 15 30.90 68.22 -22.04
CA ILE A 15 30.13 67.95 -20.80
C ILE A 15 28.78 67.22 -21.06
N PHE A 16 28.45 66.90 -22.31
CA PHE A 16 27.17 66.30 -22.73
C PHE A 16 27.20 64.81 -23.12
N THR A 17 28.35 64.14 -23.23
CA THR A 17 28.39 62.73 -23.69
C THR A 17 28.50 61.68 -22.59
N THR A 18 28.78 62.06 -21.35
CA THR A 18 28.79 61.12 -20.20
C THR A 18 27.38 60.69 -19.79
N PHE A 19 26.38 61.55 -19.92
CA PHE A 19 24.99 61.25 -19.54
C PHE A 19 24.31 60.22 -20.46
N ALA A 20 24.62 60.23 -21.76
CA ALA A 20 23.98 59.32 -22.71
C ALA A 20 24.46 57.86 -22.54
N CYS A 21 25.76 57.65 -22.37
CA CYS A 21 26.35 56.31 -22.21
C CYS A 21 26.01 55.66 -20.86
N GLU A 22 25.78 56.46 -19.81
CA GLU A 22 25.40 55.95 -18.49
C GLU A 22 23.90 55.60 -18.41
N LYS A 23 23.04 56.30 -19.17
CA LYS A 23 21.61 56.02 -19.26
C LYS A 23 21.31 54.69 -19.96
N GLU A 24 22.02 54.37 -21.04
CA GLU A 24 21.90 53.08 -21.75
C GLU A 24 22.43 51.90 -20.93
N ARG A 25 23.54 52.06 -20.21
CA ARG A 25 24.08 51.02 -19.31
C ARG A 25 23.15 50.74 -18.12
N ARG A 26 22.45 51.74 -17.58
CA ARG A 26 21.45 51.51 -16.52
C ARG A 26 20.20 50.80 -17.05
N ALA A 27 19.70 51.17 -18.23
CA ALA A 27 18.51 50.56 -18.84
C ALA A 27 18.70 49.07 -19.20
N THR A 28 19.88 48.72 -19.72
CA THR A 28 20.23 47.32 -20.01
C THR A 28 20.39 46.49 -18.73
N ARG A 29 21.01 47.06 -17.68
CA ARG A 29 21.16 46.38 -16.38
C ARG A 29 19.84 46.13 -15.65
N THR A 30 18.89 47.06 -15.70
CA THR A 30 17.55 46.88 -15.12
C THR A 30 16.69 45.89 -15.93
N SER A 31 16.82 45.87 -17.26
CA SER A 31 16.14 44.86 -18.09
C SER A 31 16.62 43.43 -17.81
N HIS A 32 17.93 43.24 -17.63
CA HIS A 32 18.51 41.93 -17.34
C HIS A 32 18.18 41.44 -15.92
N LEU A 33 18.16 42.35 -14.93
CA LEU A 33 17.72 42.04 -13.56
C LEU A 33 16.23 41.67 -13.52
N ASN A 34 15.36 42.39 -14.23
CA ASN A 34 13.93 42.06 -14.32
C ASN A 34 13.69 40.72 -15.03
N HIS A 35 14.44 40.41 -16.10
CA HIS A 35 14.33 39.13 -16.79
C HIS A 35 14.75 37.96 -15.89
N GLN A 36 15.86 38.10 -15.15
CA GLN A 36 16.29 37.07 -14.19
C GLN A 36 15.30 36.91 -13.03
N GLN A 37 14.69 37.99 -12.55
CA GLN A 37 13.69 37.93 -11.47
C GLN A 37 12.36 37.31 -11.95
N ARG A 38 11.98 37.54 -13.22
CA ARG A 38 10.82 36.91 -13.86
C ARG A 38 11.02 35.40 -14.07
N MET A 39 12.19 34.97 -14.53
CA MET A 39 12.51 33.54 -14.69
C MET A 39 12.55 32.79 -13.35
N LYS A 40 13.04 33.42 -12.27
CA LYS A 40 12.99 32.84 -10.91
C LYS A 40 11.56 32.67 -10.40
N ARG A 41 10.68 33.63 -10.67
CA ARG A 41 9.25 33.55 -10.30
C ARG A 41 8.51 32.47 -11.10
N VAL A 42 8.79 32.34 -12.39
CA VAL A 42 8.22 31.26 -13.23
C VAL A 42 8.72 29.89 -12.78
N LEU A 43 10.01 29.75 -12.48
CA LEU A 43 10.58 28.50 -11.97
C LEU A 43 10.00 28.13 -10.60
N HIS A 44 9.84 29.09 -9.68
CA HIS A 44 9.15 28.85 -8.41
C HIS A 44 7.68 28.47 -8.57
N LEU A 45 6.94 29.08 -9.50
CA LEU A 45 5.55 28.70 -9.78
C LEU A 45 5.45 27.29 -10.36
N LEU A 46 6.40 26.86 -11.21
CA LEU A 46 6.48 25.48 -11.71
C LEU A 46 6.80 24.48 -10.59
N PHE A 47 7.69 24.82 -9.66
CA PHE A 47 7.97 23.97 -8.49
C PHE A 47 6.78 23.84 -7.54
N ILE A 48 6.03 24.93 -7.31
CA ILE A 48 4.79 24.90 -6.50
C ILE A 48 3.70 24.07 -7.19
N SER A 49 3.55 24.20 -8.51
CA SER A 49 2.66 23.37 -9.33
C SER A 49 3.01 21.88 -9.24
N LEU A 50 4.30 21.53 -9.28
CA LEU A 50 4.74 20.15 -9.22
C LEU A 50 4.57 19.54 -7.82
N PHE A 51 4.73 20.36 -6.77
CA PHE A 51 4.50 19.97 -5.37
C PHE A 51 3.01 19.86 -5.01
N ALA A 52 2.13 20.63 -5.65
CA ALA A 52 0.69 20.53 -5.45
C ALA A 52 0.10 19.19 -5.98
N LEU A 53 0.74 18.57 -6.98
CA LEU A 53 0.31 17.29 -7.55
C LEU A 53 0.65 16.08 -6.67
N THR A 54 1.52 16.23 -5.65
CA THR A 54 1.90 15.10 -4.78
C THR A 54 0.93 14.83 -3.63
N PHE A 55 -0.07 15.71 -3.39
CA PHE A 55 -0.98 15.58 -2.24
C PHE A 55 -2.35 14.95 -2.55
N THR A 56 -2.70 14.67 -3.80
CA THR A 56 -4.00 14.07 -4.15
C THR A 56 -4.04 12.53 -4.02
N SER A 57 -2.92 11.88 -3.72
CA SER A 57 -2.82 10.42 -3.80
C SER A 57 -3.29 9.65 -2.56
N CYS A 58 -3.37 10.28 -1.38
CA CYS A 58 -3.69 9.56 -0.14
C CYS A 58 -5.20 9.45 0.12
N GLU A 59 -5.97 10.48 -0.24
CA GLU A 59 -7.42 10.53 -0.02
C GLU A 59 -8.20 9.60 -0.97
N ASN A 60 -7.60 9.20 -2.09
CA ASN A 60 -8.27 8.38 -3.10
C ASN A 60 -8.43 6.90 -2.66
N LYS A 61 -7.46 6.37 -1.89
CA LYS A 61 -7.40 4.94 -1.54
C LYS A 61 -8.49 4.51 -0.57
N GLU A 62 -8.62 5.25 0.53
CA GLU A 62 -9.65 4.99 1.55
C GLU A 62 -11.06 5.15 0.94
N LYS A 63 -11.27 6.17 0.12
CA LYS A 63 -12.55 6.38 -0.59
C LYS A 63 -12.89 5.25 -1.55
N GLN A 64 -11.91 4.73 -2.29
CA GLN A 64 -12.09 3.59 -3.18
C GLN A 64 -12.43 2.32 -2.42
N ALA A 65 -11.74 2.06 -1.30
CA ALA A 65 -12.01 0.93 -0.42
C ALA A 65 -13.44 1.00 0.16
N ASP A 66 -13.86 2.17 0.63
CA ASP A 66 -15.20 2.37 1.17
C ASP A 66 -16.28 2.18 0.09
N LYS A 67 -16.05 2.70 -1.13
CA LYS A 67 -16.96 2.51 -2.27
C LYS A 67 -17.14 1.02 -2.60
N LEU A 68 -16.05 0.29 -2.79
CA LEU A 68 -16.10 -1.14 -3.12
C LEU A 68 -16.75 -1.95 -2.00
N THR A 69 -16.50 -1.58 -0.74
CA THR A 69 -17.14 -2.19 0.42
C THR A 69 -18.64 -1.96 0.40
N GLU A 70 -19.09 -0.73 0.19
CA GLU A 70 -20.51 -0.41 0.15
C GLU A 70 -21.23 -1.14 -0.99
N GLU A 71 -20.63 -1.20 -2.17
CA GLU A 71 -21.13 -1.98 -3.31
C GLU A 71 -21.23 -3.47 -2.96
N PHE A 72 -20.21 -4.02 -2.31
CA PHE A 72 -20.21 -5.40 -1.85
C PHE A 72 -21.33 -5.66 -0.83
N MET A 73 -21.47 -4.81 0.20
CA MET A 73 -22.50 -4.99 1.23
C MET A 73 -23.90 -4.88 0.65
N ARG A 74 -24.15 -3.91 -0.24
CA ARG A 74 -25.46 -3.74 -0.88
C ARG A 74 -25.88 -4.92 -1.74
N LYS A 75 -24.92 -5.54 -2.43
CA LYS A 75 -25.19 -6.65 -3.34
C LYS A 75 -25.41 -7.98 -2.61
N ASN A 76 -24.74 -8.18 -1.47
CA ASN A 76 -24.58 -9.51 -0.91
C ASN A 76 -25.30 -9.73 0.44
N LEU A 77 -25.74 -8.68 1.13
CA LEU A 77 -26.52 -8.81 2.37
C LEU A 77 -27.95 -9.29 2.09
N ASN A 78 -28.50 -10.10 3.01
CA ASN A 78 -29.89 -10.58 2.95
C ASN A 78 -30.91 -9.43 3.07
N ASP A 79 -30.63 -8.43 3.93
CA ASP A 79 -31.38 -7.16 3.97
C ASP A 79 -30.41 -5.97 3.87
N PRO A 80 -30.10 -5.50 2.65
CA PRO A 80 -29.19 -4.39 2.43
C PRO A 80 -29.61 -3.09 3.12
N ARG A 81 -30.91 -2.87 3.33
CA ARG A 81 -31.43 -1.63 3.96
C ARG A 81 -31.19 -1.60 5.46
N SER A 82 -30.94 -2.76 6.06
CA SER A 82 -30.63 -2.89 7.47
C SER A 82 -29.15 -2.65 7.80
N TYR A 83 -28.30 -2.50 6.79
CA TYR A 83 -26.86 -2.31 6.95
C TYR A 83 -26.55 -1.03 7.73
N GLN A 84 -25.78 -1.19 8.80
CA GLN A 84 -25.30 -0.11 9.63
C GLN A 84 -23.81 -0.32 9.88
N LEU A 85 -22.97 0.58 9.37
CA LEU A 85 -21.55 0.59 9.69
C LEU A 85 -21.38 0.88 11.19
N VAL A 86 -20.63 0.01 11.88
CA VAL A 86 -20.28 0.20 13.29
C VAL A 86 -18.87 0.74 13.40
N GLU A 87 -17.93 0.14 12.67
CA GLU A 87 -16.52 0.53 12.73
C GLU A 87 -15.83 0.16 11.42
N ARG A 88 -14.97 1.07 10.95
CA ARG A 88 -14.09 0.82 9.82
C ARG A 88 -12.64 0.88 10.32
N GLY A 89 -11.91 -0.24 10.21
CA GLY A 89 -10.47 -0.31 10.48
C GLY A 89 -9.64 0.47 9.45
N ARG A 90 -8.31 0.53 9.58
CA ARG A 90 -7.47 1.22 8.58
C ARG A 90 -7.22 0.34 7.36
N VAL A 91 -7.01 0.93 6.17
CA VAL A 91 -6.52 0.19 4.99
C VAL A 91 -5.02 -0.02 5.14
N ASP A 92 -4.64 -1.21 5.55
CA ASP A 92 -3.24 -1.56 5.77
C ASP A 92 -2.67 -2.38 4.61
N SER A 93 -1.37 -2.25 4.37
CA SER A 93 -0.68 -3.00 3.33
C SER A 93 -0.57 -4.48 3.71
N LEU A 94 -1.01 -5.35 2.80
CA LEU A 94 -0.93 -6.80 2.93
C LEU A 94 0.30 -7.31 2.18
N PHE A 95 1.09 -8.13 2.86
CA PHE A 95 2.28 -8.75 2.30
C PHE A 95 2.18 -10.27 2.41
N SER A 96 2.77 -10.96 1.45
CA SER A 96 2.91 -12.41 1.51
C SER A 96 3.75 -12.79 2.72
N GLU A 97 3.40 -13.90 3.35
CA GLU A 97 4.13 -14.45 4.47
C GLU A 97 4.63 -15.85 4.14
N PHE A 98 5.82 -16.21 4.62
CA PHE A 98 6.35 -17.56 4.43
C PHE A 98 5.38 -18.63 4.92
N ARG A 99 4.71 -18.38 6.07
CA ARG A 99 3.75 -19.32 6.68
C ARG A 99 2.61 -19.72 5.74
N ALA A 100 2.26 -18.89 4.77
CA ALA A 100 1.18 -19.15 3.83
C ALA A 100 1.64 -19.94 2.58
N THR A 101 2.93 -20.27 2.47
CA THR A 101 3.47 -21.05 1.34
C THR A 101 3.24 -22.55 1.53
N ASN A 102 3.12 -23.29 0.42
CA ASN A 102 3.01 -24.75 0.44
C ASN A 102 4.20 -25.42 1.13
N GLU A 103 5.40 -24.85 0.98
CA GLU A 103 6.60 -25.34 1.66
C GLU A 103 6.48 -25.21 3.17
N ALA A 104 6.07 -24.03 3.67
CA ALA A 104 5.86 -23.81 5.09
C ALA A 104 4.79 -24.73 5.67
N GLN A 105 3.66 -24.89 4.97
CA GLN A 105 2.58 -25.79 5.38
C GLN A 105 3.08 -27.23 5.46
N TYR A 106 3.79 -27.72 4.44
CA TYR A 106 4.40 -29.04 4.47
C TYR A 106 5.36 -29.25 5.66
N MET A 107 6.20 -28.26 5.96
CA MET A 107 7.12 -28.32 7.10
C MET A 107 6.36 -28.39 8.43
N LEU A 108 5.33 -27.56 8.61
CA LEU A 108 4.51 -27.51 9.83
C LEU A 108 3.71 -28.81 10.01
N ASP A 109 3.12 -29.34 8.93
CA ASP A 109 2.42 -30.64 8.94
C ASP A 109 3.35 -31.77 9.33
N LYS A 110 4.58 -31.77 8.81
CA LYS A 110 5.59 -32.77 9.16
C LYS A 110 6.00 -32.67 10.63
N VAL A 111 6.20 -31.46 11.17
CA VAL A 111 6.48 -31.25 12.59
C VAL A 111 5.32 -31.74 13.46
N LYS A 112 4.08 -31.47 13.04
CA LYS A 112 2.88 -31.98 13.73
C LYS A 112 2.85 -33.50 13.73
N GLN A 113 3.01 -34.15 12.58
CA GLN A 113 3.06 -35.61 12.46
C GLN A 113 4.15 -36.23 13.34
N ILE A 114 5.34 -35.61 13.39
CA ILE A 114 6.44 -36.04 14.25
C ILE A 114 6.05 -35.93 15.72
N THR A 115 5.47 -34.80 16.13
CA THR A 115 5.04 -34.56 17.52
C THR A 115 3.97 -35.56 17.94
N ASP A 116 2.95 -35.78 17.10
CA ASP A 116 1.86 -36.73 17.33
C ASP A 116 2.36 -38.17 17.41
N SER A 117 3.41 -38.51 16.66
CA SER A 117 4.02 -39.84 16.70
C SER A 117 4.93 -40.01 17.92
N ALA A 118 5.72 -39.00 18.27
CA ALA A 118 6.57 -39.01 19.45
C ALA A 118 5.74 -39.13 20.74
N ALA A 119 4.59 -38.46 20.82
CA ALA A 119 3.64 -38.60 21.92
C ALA A 119 3.23 -40.08 22.12
N ARG A 120 2.83 -40.76 21.04
CA ARG A 120 2.48 -42.19 21.07
C ARG A 120 3.66 -43.08 21.50
N TYR A 121 4.87 -42.82 21.02
CA TYR A 121 6.06 -43.58 21.45
C TYR A 121 6.51 -43.25 22.88
N SER A 122 6.12 -42.11 23.45
CA SER A 122 6.49 -41.77 24.83
C SER A 122 5.65 -42.50 25.89
N GLU A 123 4.59 -43.21 25.49
CA GLU A 123 3.71 -43.97 26.39
C GLU A 123 4.40 -45.20 27.03
N SER A 124 5.51 -45.68 26.47
CA SER A 124 6.31 -46.77 27.03
C SER A 124 7.75 -46.35 27.29
N VAL A 125 8.28 -46.69 28.47
CA VAL A 125 9.67 -46.39 28.89
C VAL A 125 10.70 -46.92 27.87
N LYS A 126 10.42 -48.07 27.22
CA LYS A 126 11.31 -48.68 26.23
C LYS A 126 11.47 -47.85 24.94
N THR A 127 10.47 -47.03 24.60
CA THR A 127 10.42 -46.25 23.36
C THR A 127 10.72 -44.76 23.58
N VAL A 128 11.00 -44.33 24.81
CA VAL A 128 11.42 -42.96 25.15
C VAL A 128 12.63 -42.48 24.32
N PRO A 129 13.72 -43.26 24.14
CA PRO A 129 14.84 -42.81 23.32
C PRO A 129 14.46 -42.56 21.85
N GLN A 130 13.53 -43.36 21.32
CA GLN A 130 13.01 -43.18 19.97
C GLN A 130 12.16 -41.91 19.88
N ALA A 131 11.26 -41.67 20.84
CA ALA A 131 10.48 -40.44 20.91
C ALA A 131 11.37 -39.20 20.99
N GLN A 132 12.44 -39.23 21.80
CA GLN A 132 13.41 -38.13 21.90
C GLN A 132 14.12 -37.86 20.56
N LYS A 133 14.53 -38.91 19.83
CA LYS A 133 15.12 -38.76 18.50
C LYS A 133 14.16 -38.10 17.51
N MET A 134 12.89 -38.52 17.52
CA MET A 134 11.85 -37.93 16.67
C MET A 134 11.63 -36.46 16.99
N LEU A 135 11.56 -36.09 18.27
CA LEU A 135 11.45 -34.69 18.69
C LEU A 135 12.66 -33.86 18.26
N ALA A 136 13.87 -34.43 18.32
CA ALA A 136 15.07 -33.75 17.80
C ALA A 136 15.00 -33.50 16.28
N ASP A 137 14.46 -34.45 15.50
CA ASP A 137 14.21 -34.26 14.07
C ASP A 137 13.16 -33.18 13.80
N GLY A 138 12.07 -33.17 14.57
CA GLY A 138 11.05 -32.11 14.52
C GLY A 138 11.64 -30.72 14.83
N GLN A 139 12.51 -30.63 15.85
CA GLN A 139 13.19 -29.40 16.21
C GLN A 139 14.09 -28.90 15.08
N ARG A 140 14.82 -29.78 14.39
CA ARG A 140 15.63 -29.41 13.22
C ARG A 140 14.78 -28.79 12.11
N ILE A 141 13.62 -29.38 11.81
CA ILE A 141 12.69 -28.84 10.80
C ILE A 141 12.17 -27.47 11.23
N LEU A 142 11.84 -27.29 12.50
CA LEU A 142 11.38 -26.01 13.02
C LEU A 142 12.47 -24.92 12.95
N GLU A 143 13.73 -25.27 13.20
CA GLU A 143 14.84 -24.33 13.04
C GLU A 143 15.10 -23.97 11.57
N GLU A 144 14.93 -24.93 10.65
CA GLU A 144 14.96 -24.65 9.22
C GLU A 144 13.80 -23.74 8.80
N TYR A 145 12.60 -23.99 9.30
CA TYR A 145 11.42 -23.15 9.07
C TYR A 145 11.69 -21.71 9.49
N LYS A 146 12.23 -21.49 10.70
CA LYS A 146 12.59 -20.16 11.20
C LYS A 146 13.65 -19.49 10.32
N LYS A 147 14.65 -20.24 9.82
CA LYS A 147 15.66 -19.71 8.90
C LYS A 147 15.04 -19.29 7.57
N LYS A 148 14.14 -20.09 7.00
CA LYS A 148 13.43 -19.77 5.76
C LYS A 148 12.50 -18.58 5.94
N GLN A 149 11.74 -18.52 7.04
CA GLN A 149 10.87 -17.40 7.37
C GLN A 149 11.65 -16.08 7.44
N LYS A 150 12.84 -16.06 8.08
CA LYS A 150 13.69 -14.85 8.16
C LYS A 150 14.27 -14.43 6.82
N LYS A 151 14.50 -15.36 5.90
CA LYS A 151 15.06 -15.10 4.56
C LYS A 151 13.97 -14.84 3.50
N PHE A 152 12.72 -15.10 3.84
CA PHE A 152 11.61 -14.96 2.92
C PHE A 152 11.44 -13.51 2.51
N LYS A 153 11.43 -13.27 1.20
CA LYS A 153 11.21 -11.95 0.63
C LYS A 153 9.72 -11.75 0.45
N SER A 154 9.11 -11.00 1.37
CA SER A 154 7.71 -10.64 1.27
C SER A 154 7.42 -9.86 -0.01
N GLN A 155 6.32 -10.23 -0.66
CA GLN A 155 5.77 -9.57 -1.84
C GLN A 155 4.52 -8.80 -1.43
N PHE A 156 4.33 -7.62 -2.00
CA PHE A 156 3.12 -6.84 -1.78
C PHE A 156 1.94 -7.53 -2.47
N LEU A 157 0.90 -7.87 -1.71
CA LEU A 157 -0.29 -8.56 -2.21
C LEU A 157 -1.48 -7.61 -2.39
N GLY A 158 -1.42 -6.42 -1.80
CA GLY A 158 -2.49 -5.43 -1.86
C GLY A 158 -2.78 -4.87 -0.49
N TYR A 159 -4.06 -4.73 -0.14
CA TYR A 159 -4.47 -4.12 1.11
C TYR A 159 -5.48 -4.99 1.85
N ALA A 160 -5.51 -4.88 3.17
CA ALA A 160 -6.51 -5.55 3.99
C ALA A 160 -7.08 -4.59 5.04
N PHE A 161 -8.35 -4.76 5.37
CA PHE A 161 -9.00 -3.99 6.42
C PHE A 161 -10.24 -4.69 6.97
N LYS A 162 -10.53 -4.41 8.24
CA LYS A 162 -11.70 -4.94 8.94
C LYS A 162 -12.85 -3.95 8.91
N VAL A 163 -14.06 -4.44 8.64
CA VAL A 163 -15.31 -3.68 8.73
C VAL A 163 -16.24 -4.39 9.70
N SER A 164 -16.62 -3.70 10.78
CA SER A 164 -17.64 -4.15 11.73
C SER A 164 -18.95 -3.46 11.42
N PHE A 165 -20.06 -4.19 11.46
CA PHE A 165 -21.37 -3.68 11.05
C PHE A 165 -22.50 -4.39 11.78
N ARG A 166 -23.72 -3.89 11.61
CA ARG A 166 -24.97 -4.56 11.94
C ARG A 166 -25.81 -4.72 10.68
N ALA A 167 -26.46 -5.87 10.53
CA ALA A 167 -27.44 -6.12 9.49
C ALA A 167 -28.42 -7.18 9.97
N LYS A 168 -29.62 -7.20 9.41
CA LYS A 168 -30.59 -8.25 9.66
C LYS A 168 -30.15 -9.54 8.97
N ASN A 169 -30.23 -10.64 9.70
CA ASN A 169 -30.06 -11.98 9.13
C ASN A 169 -31.31 -12.42 8.35
N GLU A 170 -31.29 -13.62 7.78
CA GLU A 170 -32.41 -14.22 7.05
C GLU A 170 -33.73 -14.31 7.86
N HIS A 171 -33.64 -14.33 9.19
CA HIS A 171 -34.79 -14.35 10.10
C HIS A 171 -35.26 -12.95 10.52
N GLY A 172 -34.66 -11.88 9.99
CA GLY A 172 -35.01 -10.50 10.29
C GLY A 172 -34.46 -9.96 11.62
N ALA A 173 -33.65 -10.75 12.33
CA ALA A 173 -33.00 -10.33 13.57
C ALA A 173 -31.75 -9.50 13.26
N LEU A 174 -31.59 -8.35 13.92
CA LEU A 174 -30.42 -7.49 13.74
C LEU A 174 -29.20 -8.10 14.46
N VAL A 175 -28.19 -8.51 13.68
CA VAL A 175 -26.97 -9.15 14.18
C VAL A 175 -25.78 -8.22 13.96
N ARG A 176 -24.88 -8.15 14.94
CA ARG A 176 -23.58 -7.47 14.81
C ARG A 176 -22.55 -8.47 14.34
N SER A 177 -21.78 -8.12 13.32
CA SER A 177 -20.75 -8.99 12.76
C SER A 177 -19.59 -8.16 12.19
N TYR A 178 -18.58 -8.84 11.63
CA TYR A 178 -17.49 -8.20 10.92
C TYR A 178 -17.01 -9.02 9.73
N VAL A 179 -16.40 -8.33 8.77
CA VAL A 179 -15.76 -8.91 7.58
C VAL A 179 -14.34 -8.33 7.45
N VAL A 180 -13.37 -9.18 7.13
CA VAL A 180 -12.03 -8.75 6.69
C VAL A 180 -12.01 -8.74 5.18
N PHE A 181 -11.94 -7.53 4.62
CA PHE A 181 -11.82 -7.32 3.18
C PHE A 181 -10.36 -7.27 2.76
N ARG A 182 -10.09 -7.84 1.59
CA ARG A 182 -8.83 -7.70 0.87
C ARG A 182 -9.08 -6.94 -0.42
N LEU A 183 -8.16 -6.03 -0.74
CA LEU A 183 -8.07 -5.37 -2.03
C LEU A 183 -6.81 -5.83 -2.73
N ASN A 184 -6.90 -6.02 -4.03
CA ASN A 184 -5.71 -6.24 -4.85
C ASN A 184 -4.82 -4.97 -4.90
N PRO A 185 -3.57 -5.05 -5.41
CA PRO A 185 -2.65 -3.92 -5.45
C PRO A 185 -3.19 -2.66 -6.15
N GLU A 186 -4.02 -2.85 -7.19
CA GLU A 186 -4.65 -1.78 -7.98
C GLU A 186 -5.91 -1.20 -7.32
N MET A 187 -6.38 -1.79 -6.21
CA MET A 187 -7.57 -1.39 -5.47
C MET A 187 -8.87 -1.40 -6.28
N ASP A 188 -8.95 -2.17 -7.36
CA ASP A 188 -10.12 -2.28 -8.23
C ASP A 188 -10.93 -3.57 -8.00
N LYS A 189 -10.40 -4.50 -7.21
CA LYS A 189 -11.05 -5.77 -6.86
C LYS A 189 -11.02 -6.02 -5.36
N LEU A 190 -12.15 -6.50 -4.86
CA LEU A 190 -12.39 -6.79 -3.45
C LEU A 190 -12.72 -8.28 -3.25
N SER A 191 -12.12 -8.88 -2.23
CA SER A 191 -12.40 -10.25 -1.78
C SER A 191 -12.48 -10.33 -0.25
N ILE A 192 -12.86 -11.50 0.26
CA ILE A 192 -13.05 -11.74 1.69
C ILE A 192 -12.07 -12.83 2.15
N GLU A 193 -11.37 -12.57 3.25
CA GLU A 193 -10.40 -13.52 3.84
C GLU A 193 -10.96 -14.22 5.07
N ASP A 194 -11.55 -13.45 5.97
CA ASP A 194 -11.97 -13.91 7.28
C ASP A 194 -13.28 -13.23 7.65
N ALA A 195 -14.19 -14.04 8.18
CA ALA A 195 -15.53 -13.62 8.51
C ALA A 195 -15.98 -14.35 9.78
N ASP A 196 -16.68 -13.61 10.64
CA ASP A 196 -17.39 -14.17 11.77
C ASP A 196 -18.37 -15.26 11.29
N MET A 197 -18.52 -16.37 12.02
CA MET A 197 -19.45 -17.46 11.65
C MET A 197 -20.89 -16.97 11.46
N ASN A 198 -21.26 -15.86 12.10
CA ASN A 198 -22.58 -15.23 11.90
C ASN A 198 -22.80 -14.76 10.44
N ILE A 199 -21.75 -14.63 9.64
CA ILE A 199 -21.80 -14.13 8.27
C ILE A 199 -22.70 -14.99 7.37
N PHE A 200 -22.72 -16.30 7.57
CA PHE A 200 -23.52 -17.23 6.76
C PHE A 200 -25.03 -17.01 6.91
N SER A 201 -25.47 -16.40 8.03
CA SER A 201 -26.88 -16.03 8.23
C SER A 201 -27.22 -14.63 7.71
N ILE A 202 -26.20 -13.81 7.44
CA ILE A 202 -26.34 -12.38 7.11
C ILE A 202 -26.16 -12.13 5.60
N PHE A 203 -25.34 -12.93 4.94
CA PHE A 203 -25.13 -12.89 3.49
C PHE A 203 -25.78 -14.09 2.82
N ALA A 204 -26.14 -13.92 1.55
CA ALA A 204 -26.55 -15.06 0.72
C ALA A 204 -25.40 -16.06 0.60
N SER A 205 -25.67 -17.36 0.73
CA SER A 205 -24.62 -18.40 0.74
C SER A 205 -23.75 -18.39 -0.51
N ASP A 206 -24.34 -18.09 -1.68
CA ASP A 206 -23.61 -17.98 -2.95
C ASP A 206 -22.62 -16.81 -2.96
N ALA A 207 -22.96 -15.70 -2.29
CA ALA A 207 -22.09 -14.54 -2.20
C ALA A 207 -20.83 -14.79 -1.37
N ILE A 208 -20.91 -15.68 -0.37
CA ILE A 208 -19.74 -16.06 0.42
C ILE A 208 -18.83 -16.96 -0.42
N ASN A 209 -19.39 -17.99 -1.05
CA ASN A 209 -18.63 -18.95 -1.85
C ASN A 209 -17.93 -18.31 -3.06
N ASP A 210 -18.58 -17.35 -3.72
CA ASP A 210 -18.01 -16.67 -4.88
C ASP A 210 -16.91 -15.66 -4.55
N ASN A 211 -16.80 -15.23 -3.28
CA ASN A 211 -15.89 -14.15 -2.88
C ASN A 211 -14.87 -14.54 -1.80
N MET A 212 -15.00 -15.72 -1.19
CA MET A 212 -13.94 -16.32 -0.39
C MET A 212 -12.80 -16.84 -1.27
N ASN A 213 -11.56 -16.60 -0.85
CA ASN A 213 -10.35 -17.14 -1.47
C ASN A 213 -10.14 -16.81 -2.96
N LYS A 214 -10.68 -15.69 -3.45
CA LYS A 214 -10.13 -15.04 -4.64
C LYS A 214 -8.95 -14.18 -4.18
N TYR A 215 -7.75 -14.64 -4.51
CA TYR A 215 -6.40 -14.08 -4.22
C TYR A 215 -5.73 -14.57 -2.93
#